data_AF-A0A920GV85-F1
#
_entry.id   AF-A0A920GV85-F1
#
_cell.length_a   1.000
_cell.length_b   1.000
_cell.length_c   1.000
_cell.angle_alpha   90.00
_cell.angle_beta   90.00
_cell.angle_gamma   90.00
#
_symmetry.space_group_name_H-M   'P 1'
#
loop_
_entity.id
_entity.type
_entity.pdbx_description
1 polymer ?
#
loop_
_entity_poly.entity_id
_entity_poly.type
_entity_poly.pdbx_seq_one_letter_code
_entity_poly.pdbx_strand_id
1 'polypeptide(L)'
;MAELNLNELPFEKVPPLRSRLFEIGYGSKFNVDSERESSNFALKLENNFVNLSEIKAEVFYRSTGRNTRITRGLNLRLYKNAKRNGGYIDFTGPRRPTYVYGLRFERGRGSEHSPELGWGTKSRGYLKYMPTDTLSFSLMYQHQRENEWLNWYGDNLLATF
;
A
#
# COMPACT_ATOMS: atom_id res chain seq x y z
N MET A 1 9.82 -30.19 -30.73
CA MET A 1 9.64 -29.00 -29.88
C MET A 1 8.56 -28.17 -30.53
N ALA A 2 7.44 -27.96 -29.86
CA ALA A 2 6.38 -27.09 -30.37
C ALA A 2 6.77 -25.63 -30.09
N GLU A 3 6.95 -24.84 -31.15
CA GLU A 3 7.10 -23.39 -31.03
C GLU A 3 5.77 -22.81 -30.55
N LEU A 4 5.76 -22.29 -29.32
CA LEU A 4 4.63 -21.53 -28.80
C LEU A 4 4.51 -20.23 -29.58
N ASN A 5 3.55 -20.19 -30.52
CA ASN A 5 3.21 -19.02 -31.30
C ASN A 5 2.55 -17.98 -30.36
N LEU A 6 3.35 -17.01 -29.90
CA LEU A 6 2.95 -15.94 -28.98
C LEU A 6 1.77 -15.08 -29.49
N ASN A 7 1.40 -15.21 -30.76
CA ASN A 7 0.32 -14.47 -31.41
C ASN A 7 -1.08 -15.10 -31.23
N GLU A 8 -1.19 -16.31 -30.66
CA GLU A 8 -2.48 -16.97 -30.38
C GLU A 8 -2.96 -16.80 -28.93
N LEU A 9 -2.22 -16.07 -28.10
CA LEU A 9 -2.71 -15.69 -26.79
C LEU A 9 -3.87 -14.70 -26.97
N PRO A 10 -5.07 -14.98 -26.43
CA PRO A 10 -6.21 -14.08 -26.53
C PRO A 10 -5.98 -12.92 -25.55
N PHE A 11 -5.05 -12.03 -25.87
CA PHE A 11 -4.95 -10.74 -25.22
C PHE A 11 -6.16 -9.92 -25.70
N GLU A 12 -7.25 -10.07 -24.96
CA GLU A 12 -8.45 -9.24 -25.08
C GLU A 12 -7.98 -7.78 -25.18
N LYS A 13 -8.37 -7.10 -26.28
CA LYS A 13 -8.00 -5.71 -26.57
C LYS A 13 -8.14 -4.88 -25.28
N VAL A 14 -7.11 -4.12 -24.92
CA VAL A 14 -7.13 -3.29 -23.70
C VAL A 14 -8.46 -2.52 -23.66
N PRO A 15 -9.27 -2.71 -22.61
CA PRO A 15 -10.60 -2.11 -22.53
C PRO A 15 -10.47 -0.59 -22.61
N PRO A 16 -11.42 0.13 -23.23
CA PRO A 16 -11.41 1.58 -23.23
C PRO A 16 -11.44 2.11 -21.80
N LEU A 17 -10.74 3.23 -21.59
CA LEU A 17 -10.68 3.93 -20.32
C LEU A 17 -12.06 4.54 -20.01
N ARG A 18 -12.58 4.26 -18.80
CA ARG A 18 -13.84 4.84 -18.30
C ARG A 18 -13.58 6.12 -17.53
N SER A 19 -12.57 6.14 -16.66
CA SER A 19 -12.16 7.35 -15.94
C SER A 19 -10.70 7.30 -15.53
N ARG A 20 -10.12 8.48 -15.34
CA ARG A 20 -8.76 8.67 -14.82
C ARG A 20 -8.77 9.75 -13.75
N LEU A 21 -8.16 9.44 -12.61
CA LEU A 21 -7.89 10.39 -11.54
C LEU A 21 -6.38 10.60 -11.46
N PHE A 22 -6.00 11.88 -11.39
CA PHE A 22 -4.66 12.29 -11.02
C PHE A 22 -4.78 13.26 -9.85
N GLU A 23 -4.18 12.90 -8.71
CA GLU A 23 -4.28 13.67 -7.47
C GLU A 23 -2.88 13.98 -6.95
N ILE A 24 -2.67 15.24 -6.58
CA ILE A 24 -1.49 15.71 -5.87
C ILE A 24 -1.96 16.18 -4.49
N GLY A 25 -1.51 15.51 -3.45
CA GLY A 25 -1.80 15.86 -2.07
C GLY A 25 -0.57 16.45 -1.38
N TYR A 26 -0.74 17.57 -0.70
CA TYR A 26 0.25 18.11 0.24
C TYR A 26 -0.45 18.49 1.55
N GLY A 27 0.18 18.20 2.68
CA GLY A 27 -0.36 18.53 3.99
C GLY A 27 0.73 18.68 5.04
N SER A 28 0.43 19.41 6.11
CA SER A 28 1.31 19.51 7.27
C SER A 28 0.47 19.42 8.54
N LYS A 29 0.89 18.55 9.46
CA LYS A 29 0.26 18.35 10.76
C LYS A 29 1.03 19.14 11.81
N PHE A 30 0.30 19.85 12.65
CA PHE A 30 0.82 20.63 13.77
C PHE A 30 0.13 20.17 15.06
N ASN A 31 0.86 20.22 16.17
CA ASN A 31 0.31 19.94 17.49
C ASN A 31 -0.42 21.17 18.08
N VAL A 32 -0.94 21.04 19.30
CA VAL A 32 -1.61 22.12 20.03
C VAL A 32 -0.68 23.32 20.28
N ASP A 33 0.62 23.08 20.41
CA ASP A 33 1.65 24.11 20.61
C ASP A 33 2.14 24.73 19.29
N SER A 34 1.46 24.47 18.17
CA SER A 34 1.84 24.90 16.82
C SER A 34 3.22 24.41 16.35
N GLU A 35 3.80 23.39 17.00
CA GLU A 35 4.98 22.68 16.51
C GLU A 35 4.59 21.70 15.40
N ARG A 36 5.38 21.68 14.32
CA ARG A 36 5.16 20.79 13.18
C ARG A 36 5.50 19.33 13.53
N GLU A 37 4.51 18.44 13.43
CA GLU A 37 4.66 17.00 13.68
C GLU A 37 5.11 16.23 12.45
N SER A 38 4.58 16.53 11.27
CA SER A 38 5.03 15.96 9.99
C SER A 38 4.40 16.71 8.81
N SER A 39 5.09 16.74 7.67
CA SER A 39 4.51 17.15 6.39
C SER A 39 4.42 15.93 5.47
N ASN A 40 3.38 15.85 4.67
CA ASN A 40 3.13 14.78 3.71
C ASN A 40 2.97 15.35 2.30
N PHE A 41 3.42 14.56 1.34
CA PHE A 41 3.25 14.76 -0.09
C PHE A 41 2.87 13.42 -0.71
N ALA A 42 1.90 13.40 -1.61
CA ALA A 42 1.49 12.19 -2.31
C ALA A 42 1.09 12.51 -3.76
N LEU A 43 1.42 11.58 -4.65
CA LEU A 43 0.96 11.57 -6.04
C LEU A 43 0.20 10.27 -6.25
N LYS A 44 -1.04 10.38 -6.69
CA LYS A 44 -1.93 9.24 -6.89
C LYS A 44 -2.49 9.26 -8.31
N LEU A 45 -2.46 8.10 -8.94
CA LEU A 45 -2.98 7.85 -10.27
C LEU A 45 -3.94 6.66 -10.20
N GLU A 46 -5.18 6.86 -10.59
CA GLU A 46 -6.16 5.77 -10.72
C GLU A 46 -6.71 5.76 -12.14
N ASN A 47 -6.68 4.60 -12.79
CA ASN A 47 -7.32 4.37 -14.07
C ASN A 47 -8.39 3.29 -13.89
N ASN A 48 -9.60 3.62 -14.30
CA ASN A 48 -10.75 2.73 -14.29
C ASN A 48 -11.16 2.46 -15.72
N PHE A 49 -11.38 1.20 -16.08
CA PHE A 49 -11.76 0.79 -17.42
C PHE A 49 -13.25 0.42 -17.51
N VAL A 50 -13.78 0.34 -18.73
CA VAL A 50 -15.21 0.03 -18.96
C VAL A 50 -15.59 -1.35 -18.41
N ASN A 51 -14.69 -2.32 -18.44
CA ASN A 51 -14.90 -3.66 -17.86
C ASN A 51 -14.70 -3.73 -16.33
N LEU A 52 -14.70 -2.57 -15.66
CA LEU A 52 -14.54 -2.42 -14.21
C LEU A 52 -13.19 -2.87 -13.65
N SER A 53 -12.21 -3.18 -14.53
CA SER A 53 -10.83 -3.33 -14.08
C SER A 53 -10.26 -1.98 -13.67
N GLU A 54 -9.28 -2.01 -12.77
CA GLU A 54 -8.71 -0.82 -12.17
C GLU A 54 -7.20 -0.97 -11.98
N ILE A 55 -6.46 0.10 -12.30
CA ILE A 55 -5.03 0.23 -11.98
C ILE A 55 -4.86 1.47 -11.10
N LYS A 56 -4.30 1.28 -9.91
CA LYS A 56 -3.92 2.36 -8.99
C LYS A 56 -2.42 2.37 -8.81
N ALA A 57 -1.84 3.56 -8.82
CA ALA A 57 -0.47 3.76 -8.40
C ALA A 57 -0.44 4.97 -7.47
N GLU A 58 0.34 4.86 -6.40
CA GLU A 58 0.56 5.97 -5.48
C GLU A 58 2.02 5.98 -5.07
N VAL A 59 2.60 7.17 -5.01
CA VAL A 59 3.88 7.42 -4.35
C VAL A 59 3.67 8.49 -3.31
N PHE A 60 4.24 8.29 -2.13
CA PHE A 60 4.11 9.20 -1.01
C PHE A 60 5.45 9.45 -0.34
N TYR A 61 5.54 10.63 0.26
CA TYR A 61 6.63 11.05 1.12
C TYR A 61 6.06 11.76 2.35
N ARG A 62 6.56 11.41 3.52
CA ARG A 62 6.26 12.05 4.80
C ARG A 62 7.56 12.38 5.51
N SER A 63 7.71 13.65 5.86
CA SER A 63 8.87 14.14 6.60
C SER A 63 8.91 13.58 8.01
N THR A 64 10.11 13.53 8.58
CA THR A 64 10.29 13.35 10.03
C THR A 64 9.62 14.48 10.80
N GLY A 65 9.18 14.18 12.02
CA GLY A 65 8.89 15.18 13.03
C GLY A 65 8.52 14.53 14.37
N ARG A 66 8.05 15.32 15.33
CA ARG A 66 7.83 14.84 16.70
C ARG A 66 6.52 14.06 16.79
N ASN A 67 6.55 12.86 17.37
CA ASN A 67 5.34 12.12 17.71
C ASN A 67 4.91 12.47 19.14
N THR A 68 4.05 13.47 19.31
CA THR A 68 3.68 13.94 20.65
C THR A 68 2.63 13.06 21.34
N ARG A 69 2.00 12.14 20.58
CA ARG A 69 0.87 11.33 21.06
C ARG A 69 1.29 10.11 21.90
N ILE A 70 2.48 9.56 21.66
CA ILE A 70 3.04 8.42 22.42
C ILE A 70 3.90 8.89 23.61
N THR A 71 4.53 10.07 23.53
CA THR A 71 5.51 10.54 24.53
C THR A 71 4.96 11.62 25.48
N ARG A 72 3.64 11.70 25.68
CA ARG A 72 3.02 12.74 26.51
C ARG A 72 3.36 12.50 27.99
N GLY A 73 4.32 13.26 28.54
CA GLY A 73 4.70 13.22 29.96
C GLY A 73 6.10 12.67 30.29
N LEU A 74 6.86 12.18 29.30
CA LEU A 74 8.22 11.68 29.51
C LEU A 74 9.27 12.69 29.00
N ASN A 75 10.23 13.06 29.85
CA ASN A 75 11.29 14.03 29.56
C ASN A 75 12.32 13.49 28.53
N LEU A 76 12.36 12.17 28.32
CA LEU A 76 13.15 11.49 27.30
C LEU A 76 12.35 11.38 25.98
N ARG A 77 12.17 12.53 25.31
CA ARG A 77 11.51 12.63 23.99
C ARG A 77 12.42 12.09 22.87
N LEU A 78 12.62 10.78 22.79
CA LEU A 78 13.50 10.16 21.78
C LEU A 78 12.80 9.67 20.50
N TYR A 79 11.47 9.66 20.44
CA TYR A 79 10.75 9.21 19.24
C TYR A 79 10.55 10.33 18.21
N LYS A 80 11.59 10.58 17.41
CA LYS A 80 11.41 11.21 16.09
C LYS A 80 10.65 10.21 15.20
N ASN A 81 9.52 10.62 14.63
CA ASN A 81 8.93 9.87 13.52
C ASN A 81 9.98 9.77 12.42
N ALA A 82 10.39 8.55 12.07
CA ALA A 82 11.30 8.32 10.95
C ALA A 82 10.68 8.83 9.64
N LYS A 83 11.52 9.20 8.67
CA LYS A 83 11.03 9.60 7.34
C LYS A 83 10.30 8.40 6.76
N ARG A 84 9.06 8.59 6.34
CA ARG A 84 8.28 7.54 5.69
C ARG A 84 8.11 7.89 4.23
N ASN A 85 8.41 6.97 3.36
CA ASN A 85 8.26 7.17 1.93
C ASN A 85 8.09 5.82 1.26
N GLY A 86 7.31 5.80 0.20
CA GLY A 86 7.01 4.55 -0.46
C GLY A 86 5.98 4.74 -1.53
N GLY A 87 5.52 3.62 -2.04
CA GLY A 87 4.45 3.61 -3.01
C GLY A 87 3.93 2.21 -3.22
N TYR A 88 2.82 2.15 -3.95
CA TYR A 88 2.24 0.89 -4.36
C TYR A 88 1.71 0.99 -5.77
N ILE A 89 1.58 -0.18 -6.39
CA ILE A 89 0.79 -0.41 -7.58
C ILE A 89 -0.22 -1.49 -7.23
N ASP A 90 -1.49 -1.22 -7.52
CA ASP A 90 -2.63 -2.11 -7.28
C ASP A 90 -3.36 -2.32 -8.60
N PHE A 91 -3.57 -3.58 -8.97
CA PHE A 91 -4.32 -3.97 -10.14
C PHE A 91 -5.49 -4.85 -9.70
N THR A 92 -6.69 -4.49 -10.11
CA THR A 92 -7.86 -5.34 -10.01
C THR A 92 -8.32 -5.70 -11.42
N GLY A 93 -8.44 -6.99 -11.69
CA GLY A 93 -8.88 -7.52 -12.97
C GLY A 93 -10.32 -7.14 -13.31
N PRO A 94 -10.77 -7.44 -14.54
CA PRO A 94 -12.14 -7.17 -14.97
C PRO A 94 -13.15 -7.81 -14.03
N ARG A 95 -14.19 -7.07 -13.65
CA ARG A 95 -15.17 -7.58 -12.70
C ARG A 95 -16.16 -8.47 -13.44
N ARG A 96 -16.00 -9.78 -13.31
CA ARG A 96 -16.92 -10.78 -13.85
C ARG A 96 -17.86 -11.30 -12.75
N PRO A 97 -19.06 -11.79 -13.08
CA PRO A 97 -19.96 -12.39 -12.08
C PRO A 97 -19.32 -13.60 -11.38
N THR A 98 -18.53 -14.38 -12.12
CA THR A 98 -17.96 -15.64 -11.64
C THR A 98 -16.64 -15.50 -10.90
N TYR A 99 -15.85 -14.48 -11.17
CA TYR A 99 -14.58 -14.28 -10.46
C TYR A 99 -14.06 -12.85 -10.53
N VAL A 100 -13.25 -12.50 -9.52
CA VAL A 100 -12.48 -11.27 -9.44
C VAL A 100 -11.10 -11.63 -8.92
N TYR A 101 -10.06 -11.01 -9.45
CA TYR A 101 -8.70 -11.19 -8.98
C TYR A 101 -8.00 -9.85 -8.89
N GLY A 102 -6.96 -9.79 -8.09
CA GLY A 102 -6.12 -8.60 -8.03
C GLY A 102 -4.74 -8.88 -7.49
N LEU A 103 -3.83 -7.98 -7.81
CA LEU A 103 -2.43 -8.00 -7.44
C LEU A 103 -2.06 -6.63 -6.90
N ARG A 104 -1.40 -6.59 -5.76
CA ARG A 104 -0.84 -5.39 -5.18
C ARG A 104 0.62 -5.60 -4.86
N PHE A 105 1.43 -4.67 -5.30
CA PHE A 105 2.83 -4.56 -4.92
C PHE A 105 3.05 -3.24 -4.20
N GLU A 106 3.73 -3.28 -3.07
CA GLU A 106 4.03 -2.12 -2.24
C GLU A 106 5.50 -2.17 -1.83
N ARG A 107 6.15 -1.02 -1.88
CA ARG A 107 7.51 -0.83 -1.38
C ARG A 107 7.60 0.51 -0.68
N GLY A 108 8.00 0.51 0.57
CA GLY A 108 8.09 1.73 1.35
C GLY A 108 8.77 1.54 2.69
N ARG A 109 9.04 2.66 3.35
CA ARG A 109 9.47 2.73 4.74
C ARG A 109 8.30 3.17 5.59
N GLY A 110 7.62 2.23 6.23
CA GLY A 110 6.38 2.49 6.96
C GLY A 110 5.15 2.70 6.07
N SER A 111 3.97 2.53 6.65
CA SER A 111 2.69 2.90 6.03
C SER A 111 1.81 3.65 7.03
N GLU A 112 0.59 4.06 6.66
CA GLU A 112 -0.36 4.65 7.62
C GLU A 112 -0.82 3.65 8.70
N HIS A 113 -0.77 2.35 8.39
CA HIS A 113 -1.28 1.27 9.25
C HIS A 113 -0.21 0.30 9.74
N SER A 114 1.05 0.47 9.34
CA SER A 114 2.15 -0.42 9.73
C SER A 114 3.26 0.35 10.46
N PRO A 115 3.75 -0.17 11.61
CA PRO A 115 4.85 0.42 12.37
C PRO A 115 6.24 0.15 11.76
N GLU A 116 6.29 -0.40 10.54
CA GLU A 116 7.52 -0.69 9.78
C GLU A 116 8.48 0.52 9.80
N LEU A 117 9.70 0.28 10.31
CA LEU A 117 10.76 1.29 10.44
C LEU A 117 11.73 1.23 9.26
N GLY A 118 11.95 0.01 8.74
CA GLY A 118 12.86 -0.27 7.64
C GLY A 118 12.19 -0.15 6.27
N TRP A 119 12.98 -0.37 5.21
CA TRP A 119 12.41 -0.61 3.89
C TRP A 119 11.71 -1.98 3.89
N GLY A 120 10.41 -1.96 3.63
CA GLY A 120 9.57 -3.12 3.40
C GLY A 120 9.24 -3.29 1.92
N THR A 121 9.07 -4.53 1.49
CA THR A 121 8.44 -4.90 0.23
C THR A 121 7.33 -5.89 0.53
N LYS A 122 6.13 -5.61 0.02
CA LYS A 122 4.93 -6.40 0.25
C LYS A 122 4.27 -6.69 -1.09
N SER A 123 3.99 -7.96 -1.34
CA SER A 123 3.28 -8.43 -2.53
C SER A 123 2.06 -9.20 -2.07
N ARG A 124 0.89 -8.90 -2.62
CA ARG A 124 -0.36 -9.57 -2.31
C ARG A 124 -1.09 -9.91 -3.59
N GLY A 125 -1.58 -11.13 -3.69
CA GLY A 125 -2.50 -11.55 -4.72
C GLY A 125 -3.77 -12.11 -4.09
N TYR A 126 -4.91 -11.92 -4.75
CA TYR A 126 -6.14 -12.59 -4.37
C TYR A 126 -6.92 -13.04 -5.59
N LEU A 127 -7.69 -14.10 -5.41
CA LEU A 127 -8.69 -14.61 -6.33
C LEU A 127 -9.96 -14.87 -5.53
N LYS A 128 -11.06 -14.25 -5.94
CA LYS A 128 -12.40 -14.52 -5.44
C LYS A 128 -13.20 -15.19 -6.54
N TYR A 129 -13.67 -16.41 -6.30
CA TYR A 129 -14.55 -17.16 -7.18
C TYR A 129 -15.97 -17.17 -6.61
N MET A 130 -16.96 -16.92 -7.45
CA MET A 130 -18.37 -16.71 -7.11
C MET A 130 -19.22 -17.59 -8.04
N PRO A 131 -19.40 -18.89 -7.73
CA PRO A 131 -20.18 -19.78 -8.58
C PRO A 131 -21.67 -19.42 -8.64
N THR A 132 -22.18 -18.75 -7.60
CA THR A 132 -23.53 -18.18 -7.54
C THR A 132 -23.48 -16.80 -6.87
N ASP A 133 -24.59 -16.05 -6.93
CA ASP A 133 -24.69 -14.74 -6.29
C ASP A 133 -24.66 -14.80 -4.74
N THR A 134 -24.87 -15.99 -4.17
CA THR A 134 -24.97 -16.23 -2.72
C THR A 134 -23.75 -16.94 -2.13
N LEU A 135 -22.86 -17.50 -2.95
CA LEU A 135 -21.71 -18.28 -2.50
C LEU A 135 -20.42 -17.73 -3.11
N SER A 136 -19.41 -17.53 -2.29
CA SER A 136 -18.09 -17.10 -2.76
C SER A 136 -16.95 -17.76 -2.01
N PHE A 137 -15.91 -18.13 -2.74
CA PHE A 137 -14.64 -18.62 -2.23
C PHE A 137 -13.55 -17.59 -2.50
N SER A 138 -12.69 -17.32 -1.52
CA SER A 138 -11.58 -16.39 -1.68
C SER A 138 -10.27 -17.05 -1.29
N LEU A 139 -9.29 -16.99 -2.19
CA LEU A 139 -7.91 -17.32 -1.94
C LEU A 139 -7.09 -16.03 -1.93
N MET A 140 -6.28 -15.84 -0.89
CA MET A 140 -5.36 -14.71 -0.79
C MET A 140 -3.98 -15.21 -0.41
N TYR A 141 -2.97 -14.72 -1.13
CA TYR A 141 -1.57 -14.94 -0.80
C TYR A 141 -0.90 -13.59 -0.56
N GLN A 142 -0.11 -13.51 0.50
CA GLN A 142 0.65 -12.32 0.83
C GLN A 142 2.08 -12.72 1.20
N HIS A 143 3.05 -12.06 0.59
CA HIS A 143 4.46 -12.14 0.93
C HIS A 143 4.95 -10.77 1.38
N GLN A 144 5.66 -10.73 2.50
CA GLN A 144 6.21 -9.50 3.06
C GLN A 144 7.65 -9.73 3.51
N ARG A 145 8.53 -8.81 3.12
CA ARG A 145 9.93 -8.77 3.56
C ARG A 145 10.25 -7.38 4.05
N GLU A 146 10.86 -7.28 5.22
CA GLU A 146 11.32 -6.01 5.80
C GLU A 146 12.71 -6.21 6.38
N ASN A 147 13.54 -5.18 6.28
CA ASN A 147 14.92 -5.21 6.78
C ASN A 147 15.02 -4.95 8.30
N GLU A 148 14.06 -4.24 8.91
CA GLU A 148 14.12 -3.79 10.31
C GLU A 148 12.75 -3.89 10.98
N TRP A 149 12.43 -5.07 11.51
CA TRP A 149 11.22 -5.24 12.33
C TRP A 149 11.41 -4.58 13.71
N LEU A 150 10.44 -3.78 14.15
CA LEU A 150 10.44 -3.05 15.43
C LEU A 150 10.77 -3.91 16.66
N ASN A 151 10.47 -5.22 16.60
CA ASN A 151 10.66 -6.15 17.71
C ASN A 151 12.14 -6.57 17.94
N TRP A 152 13.07 -6.21 17.05
CA TRP A 152 14.46 -6.72 17.09
C TRP A 152 15.50 -5.67 17.45
N TYR A 153 15.09 -4.45 17.78
CA TYR A 153 15.98 -3.47 18.39
C TYR A 153 16.22 -3.87 19.85
N GLY A 154 17.46 -4.26 20.18
CA GLY A 154 17.86 -4.75 21.51
C GLY A 154 17.59 -3.79 22.68
N ASP A 155 17.25 -2.53 22.39
CA ASP A 155 16.94 -1.49 23.37
C ASP A 155 15.43 -1.16 23.47
N ASN A 156 14.55 -1.99 22.91
CA ASN A 156 13.10 -1.75 22.97
C ASN A 156 12.52 -2.11 24.36
N LEU A 157 12.60 -1.15 25.29
CA LEU A 157 12.04 -1.21 26.65
C LEU A 157 10.50 -1.32 26.72
N LEU A 158 9.80 -1.37 25.59
CA LEU A 158 8.34 -1.59 25.52
C LEU A 158 7.97 -3.07 25.29
N ALA A 159 8.95 -3.92 25.01
CA ALA A 159 8.79 -5.38 25.00
C ALA A 159 9.14 -5.95 26.39
N THR A 160 8.48 -5.44 27.42
CA THR A 160 8.52 -6.04 28.76
C THR A 160 7.32 -6.98 28.89
N PHE A 161 7.63 -8.23 29.23
CA PHE A 161 6.73 -9.35 29.54
C PHE A 161 5.83 -9.05 30.74
#